data_AF-A0A7V2JSF3-F1
#
_entry.id   AF-A0A7V2JSF3-F1
#
_cell.length_a   1.000
_cell.length_b   1.000
_cell.length_c   1.000
_cell.angle_alpha   90.00
_cell.angle_beta   90.00
_cell.angle_gamma   90.00
#
_symmetry.space_group_name_H-M   'P 1'
#
loop_
_entity.id
_entity.type
_entity.pdbx_description
1 polymer ?
#
loop_
_entity_poly.entity_id
_entity_poly.type
_entity_poly.pdbx_seq_one_letter_code
_entity_poly.pdbx_strand_id
1 'polypeptide(L)'
;MSEKKSMNQFDLKKALPWITLLFLIIIMFYLWPSSKSESGKPKKNISESTATVESSASVKNQTKVGHVQVVSPILNFRSKPVLNEKNIIATIKKGTTLKVVEKRDKWLKVQLDDGRIGFITGNKKYVKFIE
;
A
#
# COMPACT_ATOMS: atom_id res chain seq x y z
N MET A 1 -5.34 24.41 -54.56
CA MET A 1 -5.79 25.61 -53.81
C MET A 1 -6.23 25.13 -52.44
N SER A 2 -5.58 25.64 -51.39
CA SER A 2 -5.62 25.18 -50.00
C SER A 2 -6.98 25.44 -49.35
N GLU A 3 -7.50 24.47 -48.58
CA GLU A 3 -8.48 24.78 -47.54
C GLU A 3 -7.96 24.28 -46.19
N LYS A 4 -7.40 25.22 -45.43
CA LYS A 4 -6.86 24.99 -44.10
C LYS A 4 -8.04 24.74 -43.16
N LYS A 5 -8.12 23.53 -42.61
CA LYS A 5 -8.97 23.23 -41.46
C LYS A 5 -8.50 24.08 -40.27
N SER A 6 -9.21 25.18 -40.04
CA SER A 6 -9.07 26.03 -38.86
C SER A 6 -9.28 25.19 -37.60
N MET A 7 -8.21 24.96 -36.85
CA MET A 7 -8.25 24.25 -35.58
C MET A 7 -8.80 25.18 -34.50
N ASN A 8 -9.79 24.64 -33.78
CA ASN A 8 -10.53 25.19 -32.65
C ASN A 8 -9.80 26.29 -31.86
N GLN A 9 -10.44 27.46 -31.84
CA GLN A 9 -10.29 28.46 -30.80
C GLN A 9 -10.59 27.79 -29.45
N PHE A 10 -9.54 27.36 -28.74
CA PHE A 10 -9.65 26.91 -27.36
C PHE A 10 -10.01 28.13 -26.51
N ASP A 11 -11.27 28.19 -26.07
CA ASP A 11 -11.79 29.23 -25.18
C ASP A 11 -11.01 29.25 -23.85
N LEU A 12 -9.94 30.03 -23.79
CA LEU A 12 -9.09 30.23 -22.60
C LEU A 12 -9.84 30.80 -21.38
N LYS A 13 -11.11 31.19 -21.53
CA LYS A 13 -11.93 31.74 -20.44
C LYS A 13 -12.68 30.65 -19.66
N LYS A 14 -12.66 29.38 -20.10
CA LYS A 14 -13.39 28.26 -19.48
C LYS A 14 -12.50 27.25 -18.75
N ALA A 15 -11.18 27.36 -18.88
CA ALA A 15 -10.20 26.46 -18.26
C ALA A 15 -9.63 26.97 -16.92
N LEU A 16 -10.23 28.03 -16.36
CA LEU A 16 -9.76 28.68 -15.14
C LEU A 16 -10.11 28.01 -13.79
N PRO A 17 -10.79 26.84 -13.68
CA PRO A 17 -10.90 26.15 -12.38
C PRO A 17 -10.01 24.91 -12.21
N TRP A 18 -9.18 24.51 -13.19
CA TRP A 18 -8.39 23.26 -13.09
C TRP A 18 -6.87 23.45 -13.00
N ILE A 19 -6.35 24.55 -13.53
CA ILE A 19 -4.90 24.87 -13.47
C ILE A 19 -4.49 25.41 -12.08
N THR A 20 -5.39 26.10 -11.39
CA THR A 20 -5.19 26.53 -9.98
C THR A 20 -5.17 25.34 -9.01
N LEU A 21 -5.93 24.28 -9.30
CA LEU A 21 -5.97 23.06 -8.48
C LEU A 21 -4.64 22.29 -8.55
N LEU A 22 -3.98 22.28 -9.71
CA LEU A 22 -2.69 21.61 -9.89
C LEU A 22 -1.52 22.33 -9.20
N PHE A 23 -1.55 23.67 -9.11
CA PHE A 23 -0.53 24.45 -8.39
C PHE A 23 -0.67 24.38 -6.85
N LEU A 24 -1.89 24.23 -6.32
CA LEU A 24 -2.15 24.11 -4.88
C LEU A 24 -1.73 22.74 -4.31
N ILE A 25 -1.85 21.68 -5.11
CA ILE A 25 -1.41 20.32 -4.75
C ILE A 25 0.12 20.23 -4.64
N ILE A 26 0.86 20.98 -5.45
CA ILE A 26 2.34 20.99 -5.43
C ILE A 26 2.88 21.75 -4.21
N ILE A 27 2.22 22.85 -3.78
CA ILE A 27 2.62 23.59 -2.57
C ILE A 27 2.38 22.77 -1.29
N MET A 28 1.33 21.94 -1.25
CA MET A 28 1.04 21.03 -0.14
C MET A 28 2.05 19.89 0.04
N PHE A 29 2.88 19.61 -0.97
CA PHE A 29 3.94 18.60 -0.87
C PHE A 29 5.26 19.16 -0.29
N TYR A 30 5.48 20.47 -0.35
CA TYR A 30 6.71 21.11 0.13
C TYR A 30 6.65 21.58 1.58
N LEU A 31 5.48 21.56 2.23
CA LEU A 31 5.29 22.05 3.60
C LEU A 31 4.89 20.96 4.61
N TRP A 32 5.18 19.69 4.33
CA TRP A 32 4.95 18.61 5.31
C TRP A 32 6.26 18.27 6.05
N PRO A 33 6.43 18.66 7.33
CA PRO A 33 7.61 18.35 8.11
C PRO A 33 7.61 16.87 8.48
N SER A 34 8.62 16.15 8.00
CA SER A 34 8.89 14.76 8.40
C SER A 34 9.33 14.73 9.87
N SER A 35 8.47 14.26 10.78
CA SER A 35 8.80 14.08 12.19
C SER A 35 9.08 12.60 12.52
N LYS A 36 10.30 12.35 13.00
CA LYS A 36 10.76 11.11 13.65
C LYS A 36 10.74 11.31 15.16
N SER A 37 10.25 10.34 15.95
CA SER A 37 10.92 9.83 17.17
C SER A 37 10.12 8.75 17.95
N GLU A 38 10.78 7.59 18.11
CA GLU A 38 10.99 6.72 19.29
C GLU A 38 9.93 6.40 20.39
N SER A 39 9.81 5.08 20.65
CA SER A 39 9.58 4.29 21.89
C SER A 39 8.44 4.53 22.89
N GLY A 40 7.57 3.51 23.04
CA GLY A 40 6.83 3.20 24.27
C GLY A 40 5.69 2.17 24.10
N LYS A 41 5.76 1.01 24.79
CA LYS A 41 4.66 0.04 25.05
C LYS A 41 4.29 0.21 26.55
N PRO A 42 3.03 0.03 27.06
CA PRO A 42 2.22 -1.21 26.94
C PRO A 42 0.64 -1.15 27.04
N LYS A 43 0.00 -2.27 26.59
CA LYS A 43 -1.21 -3.01 27.08
C LYS A 43 -2.69 -2.51 26.97
N LYS A 44 -3.50 -3.36 26.27
CA LYS A 44 -4.85 -3.95 26.54
C LYS A 44 -6.14 -3.07 26.52
N ASN A 45 -7.09 -3.39 25.61
CA ASN A 45 -8.54 -3.70 25.84
C ASN A 45 -9.42 -3.45 24.59
N ILE A 46 -10.54 -4.18 24.52
CA ILE A 46 -11.48 -4.41 23.38
C ILE A 46 -12.70 -3.46 23.43
N SER A 47 -13.19 -3.03 22.24
CA SER A 47 -14.59 -2.82 21.81
C SER A 47 -14.87 -1.53 21.01
N GLU A 48 -15.20 -1.76 19.73
CA GLU A 48 -16.31 -1.20 18.94
C GLU A 48 -16.44 0.31 18.57
N SER A 49 -16.66 0.52 17.26
CA SER A 49 -17.34 1.66 16.59
C SER A 49 -16.51 2.82 16.00
N THR A 50 -16.55 2.85 14.66
CA THR A 50 -16.75 4.01 13.76
C THR A 50 -15.61 5.03 13.52
N ALA A 51 -15.18 4.99 12.24
CA ALA A 51 -14.62 6.04 11.39
C ALA A 51 -13.31 6.79 11.77
N THR A 52 -12.44 6.76 10.75
CA THR A 52 -11.53 7.82 10.31
C THR A 52 -10.15 8.01 10.96
N VAL A 53 -9.16 7.72 10.10
CA VAL A 53 -7.83 8.32 9.88
C VAL A 53 -6.68 8.18 10.89
N GLU A 54 -5.67 7.46 10.40
CA GLU A 54 -4.24 7.80 10.34
C GLU A 54 -3.28 7.45 11.50
N SER A 55 -2.40 6.47 11.20
CA SER A 55 -0.93 6.45 11.38
C SER A 55 -0.35 6.83 12.77
N SER A 56 0.45 6.02 13.47
CA SER A 56 1.74 5.49 13.01
C SER A 56 2.38 4.53 14.04
N ALA A 57 3.34 3.73 13.56
CA ALA A 57 4.49 3.15 14.26
C ALA A 57 4.34 2.14 15.44
N SER A 58 4.67 0.89 15.09
CA SER A 58 5.73 0.09 15.71
C SER A 58 5.58 -0.36 17.17
N VAL A 59 5.11 -1.60 17.32
CA VAL A 59 5.54 -2.47 18.41
C VAL A 59 6.38 -3.59 17.81
N LYS A 60 7.70 -3.44 17.92
CA LYS A 60 8.67 -4.53 17.79
C LYS A 60 8.34 -5.60 18.82
N ASN A 61 7.76 -6.72 18.39
CA ASN A 61 8.14 -8.02 18.92
C ASN A 61 8.82 -8.73 17.75
N GLN A 62 10.15 -8.73 17.77
CA GLN A 62 10.98 -9.55 16.89
C GLN A 62 10.50 -11.00 17.01
N THR A 63 9.78 -11.44 16.00
CA THR A 63 9.35 -12.83 15.87
C THR A 63 10.04 -13.31 14.60
N LYS A 64 11.03 -14.19 14.78
CA LYS A 64 11.78 -14.95 13.77
C LYS A 64 11.56 -14.44 12.32
N VAL A 65 12.47 -13.57 11.85
CA VAL A 65 12.47 -13.09 10.47
C VAL A 65 12.67 -14.31 9.57
N GLY A 66 11.62 -14.69 8.86
CA GLY A 66 11.65 -15.80 7.90
C GLY A 66 11.40 -15.28 6.49
N HIS A 67 11.75 -16.09 5.51
CA HIS A 67 11.43 -15.81 4.12
C HIS A 67 10.38 -16.80 3.62
N VAL A 68 9.57 -16.35 2.67
CA VAL A 68 8.63 -17.22 1.96
C VAL A 68 8.79 -17.03 0.47
N GLN A 69 8.75 -18.13 -0.27
CA GLN A 69 8.67 -18.10 -1.72
C GLN A 69 7.25 -18.36 -2.18
N VAL A 70 6.76 -17.57 -3.14
CA VAL A 70 5.46 -17.78 -3.77
C VAL A 70 5.53 -18.99 -4.71
N VAL A 71 4.64 -19.97 -4.51
CA VAL A 71 4.58 -21.18 -5.37
C VAL A 71 3.44 -21.14 -6.37
N SER A 72 2.39 -20.32 -6.15
CA SER A 72 1.29 -20.16 -7.11
C SER A 72 1.67 -19.22 -8.26
N PRO A 73 1.08 -19.36 -9.46
CA PRO A 73 1.34 -18.48 -10.60
C PRO A 73 1.15 -17.00 -10.28
N ILE A 74 0.05 -16.71 -9.57
CA ILE A 74 -0.34 -15.38 -9.14
C ILE A 74 -0.80 -15.49 -7.68
N LEU A 75 -0.38 -14.54 -6.85
CA LEU A 75 -0.77 -14.42 -5.45
C LEU A 75 -1.21 -12.99 -5.15
N ASN A 76 -2.38 -12.83 -4.51
CA ASN A 76 -2.90 -11.51 -4.20
C ASN A 76 -2.19 -10.93 -2.97
N PHE A 77 -1.66 -9.72 -3.14
CA PHE A 77 -1.11 -8.89 -2.07
C PHE A 77 -2.18 -7.90 -1.62
N ARG A 78 -2.51 -7.93 -0.33
CA ARG A 78 -3.65 -7.20 0.23
C ARG A 78 -3.23 -6.16 1.25
N SER A 79 -4.01 -5.09 1.36
CA SER A 79 -3.83 -4.07 2.40
C SER A 79 -4.25 -4.55 3.79
N LYS A 80 -5.20 -5.49 3.87
CA LYS A 80 -5.76 -6.03 5.11
C LYS A 80 -5.83 -7.57 5.07
N PRO A 81 -5.75 -8.25 6.23
CA PRO A 81 -5.84 -9.71 6.33
C PRO A 81 -7.29 -10.20 6.23
N VAL A 82 -7.99 -9.82 5.16
CA VAL A 82 -9.40 -10.18 4.90
C VAL A 82 -9.58 -10.61 3.45
N LEU A 83 -10.47 -11.59 3.24
CA LEU A 83 -10.79 -12.09 1.92
C LEU A 83 -11.83 -11.19 1.23
N ASN A 84 -11.40 -9.99 0.83
CA ASN A 84 -12.24 -9.04 0.10
C ASN A 84 -11.44 -8.43 -1.06
N GLU A 85 -12.00 -8.51 -2.27
CA GLU A 85 -11.38 -8.09 -3.53
C GLU A 85 -10.95 -6.62 -3.53
N LYS A 86 -11.70 -5.74 -2.85
CA LYS A 86 -11.37 -4.30 -2.74
C LYS A 86 -10.05 -4.04 -1.99
N ASN A 87 -9.55 -5.02 -1.26
CA ASN A 87 -8.30 -4.89 -0.50
C ASN A 87 -7.07 -5.40 -1.27
N ILE A 88 -7.23 -5.91 -2.50
CA ILE A 88 -6.11 -6.32 -3.35
C ILE A 88 -5.42 -5.07 -3.87
N ILE A 89 -4.16 -4.87 -3.48
CA ILE A 89 -3.35 -3.70 -3.86
C ILE A 89 -2.28 -4.05 -4.89
N ALA A 90 -1.90 -5.33 -4.99
CA ALA A 90 -1.01 -5.83 -6.03
C ALA A 90 -1.17 -7.35 -6.20
N THR A 91 -0.50 -7.89 -7.21
CA THR A 91 -0.32 -9.32 -7.41
C THR A 91 1.16 -9.65 -7.45
N ILE A 92 1.52 -10.82 -6.92
CA ILE A 92 2.88 -11.33 -6.82
C ILE A 92 2.99 -12.58 -7.68
N LYS A 93 4.04 -12.67 -8.48
CA LYS A 93 4.27 -13.80 -9.38
C LYS A 93 4.92 -14.98 -8.64
N LYS A 94 4.79 -16.17 -9.21
CA LYS A 94 5.51 -17.37 -8.76
C LYS A 94 7.02 -17.11 -8.69
N GLY A 95 7.67 -17.68 -7.69
CA GLY A 95 9.11 -17.63 -7.49
C GLY A 95 9.58 -16.41 -6.70
N THR A 96 8.74 -15.38 -6.53
CA THR A 96 9.10 -14.21 -5.72
C THR A 96 9.32 -14.62 -4.27
N THR A 97 10.44 -14.17 -3.71
CA THR A 97 10.78 -14.33 -2.30
C THR A 97 10.33 -13.08 -1.55
N LEU A 98 9.70 -13.27 -0.40
CA LEU A 98 9.15 -12.21 0.42
C LEU A 98 9.64 -12.35 1.85
N LYS A 99 9.95 -11.22 2.48
CA LYS A 99 10.33 -11.18 3.88
C LYS A 99 9.08 -11.22 4.75
N VAL A 100 8.99 -12.18 5.67
CA VAL A 100 7.89 -12.26 6.63
C VAL A 100 8.20 -11.36 7.82
N VAL A 101 7.28 -10.42 8.07
CA VAL A 101 7.34 -9.46 9.18
C VAL A 101 6.55 -9.98 10.37
N GLU A 102 5.38 -10.59 10.11
CA GLU A 102 4.49 -11.10 11.15
C GLU A 102 3.66 -12.25 10.57
N LYS A 103 3.41 -13.29 11.38
CA LYS A 103 2.45 -14.34 11.06
C LYS A 103 1.23 -14.17 11.95
N ARG A 104 0.04 -14.11 11.34
CA ARG A 104 -1.24 -13.98 12.04
C ARG A 104 -2.26 -14.95 11.44
N ASP A 105 -2.58 -16.00 12.19
CA ASP A 105 -3.53 -17.04 11.77
C ASP A 105 -3.23 -17.59 10.36
N LYS A 106 -4.12 -17.31 9.40
CA LYS A 106 -4.05 -17.72 8.00
C LYS A 106 -3.33 -16.70 7.11
N TRP A 107 -2.83 -15.61 7.69
CA TRP A 107 -2.20 -14.49 6.98
C TRP A 107 -0.74 -14.32 7.36
N LEU A 108 0.05 -13.93 6.38
CA LEU A 108 1.42 -13.48 6.57
C LEU A 108 1.48 -12.01 6.21
N LYS A 109 1.95 -11.21 7.15
CA LYS A 109 2.37 -9.85 6.87
C LYS A 109 3.77 -9.91 6.30
N VAL A 110 3.93 -9.42 5.09
CA VAL A 110 5.18 -9.48 4.35
C VAL A 110 5.60 -8.11 3.87
N GLN A 111 6.89 -7.98 3.62
CA GLN A 111 7.50 -6.83 2.98
C GLN A 111 8.00 -7.24 1.59
N LEU A 112 7.62 -6.47 0.58
CA LEU A 112 8.15 -6.57 -0.78
C LEU A 112 9.51 -5.87 -0.86
N ASP A 113 10.27 -6.17 -1.91
CA ASP A 113 11.57 -5.55 -2.19
C ASP A 113 11.47 -4.03 -2.41
N ASP A 114 10.31 -3.55 -2.88
CA ASP A 114 9.99 -2.11 -3.02
C ASP A 114 9.65 -1.41 -1.69
N GLY A 115 9.73 -2.14 -0.57
CA GLY A 115 9.45 -1.63 0.77
C GLY A 115 7.98 -1.64 1.19
N ARG A 116 7.04 -1.96 0.29
CA ARG A 116 5.61 -2.04 0.65
C ARG A 116 5.34 -3.18 1.61
N ILE A 117 4.46 -2.93 2.57
CA ILE A 117 4.02 -3.89 3.59
C ILE A 117 2.55 -4.21 3.39
N GLY A 118 2.21 -5.49 3.44
CA GLY A 118 0.85 -5.96 3.27
C GLY A 118 0.70 -7.42 3.64
N PHE A 119 -0.44 -8.00 3.27
CA PHE A 119 -0.85 -9.32 3.70
C PHE A 119 -1.01 -10.27 2.52
N ILE A 120 -0.50 -11.49 2.69
CA ILE A 120 -0.71 -12.62 1.80
C ILE A 120 -1.27 -13.80 2.59
N THR A 121 -1.85 -14.78 1.90
CA THR A 121 -2.27 -16.03 2.54
C THR A 121 -1.04 -16.85 2.95
N GLY A 122 -1.05 -17.39 4.16
CA GLY A 122 -0.01 -18.27 4.70
C GLY A 122 -0.23 -19.75 4.38
N ASN A 123 -1.18 -20.06 3.49
CA ASN A 123 -1.47 -21.44 3.12
C ASN A 123 -0.35 -22.03 2.23
N LYS A 124 0.12 -23.23 2.60
CA LYS A 124 1.18 -23.98 1.92
C LYS A 124 0.93 -24.23 0.43
N LYS A 125 -0.32 -24.18 -0.02
CA LYS A 125 -0.70 -24.25 -1.44
C LYS A 125 -0.18 -23.06 -2.26
N TYR A 126 0.01 -21.89 -1.63
CA TYR A 126 0.38 -20.65 -2.31
C TYR A 126 1.78 -20.16 -1.96
N VAL A 127 2.28 -20.51 -0.77
CA VAL A 127 3.60 -20.08 -0.29
C VAL A 127 4.38 -21.23 0.34
N LYS A 128 5.70 -21.21 0.17
CA LYS A 128 6.64 -22.14 0.82
C LYS A 128 7.58 -21.33 1.71
N PHE A 129 7.68 -21.68 2.99
CA PHE A 129 8.70 -21.10 3.87
C PHE A 129 10.08 -21.58 3.45
N ILE A 130 11.02 -20.65 3.37
CA ILE A 130 12.43 -20.91 3.11
C ILE A 130 13.21 -20.39 4.33
N GLU A 131 14.16 -21.19 4.79
CA GLU A 131 15.06 -20.84 5.90
C GLU A 131 16.28 -20.08 5.39
#